data_AF-A0A2D7IKU3-F1
#
_entry.id   AF-A0A2D7IKU3-F1
#
_cell.length_a   1.000
_cell.length_b   1.000
_cell.length_c   1.000
_cell.angle_alpha   90.00
_cell.angle_beta   90.00
_cell.angle_gamma   90.00
#
_symmetry.space_group_name_H-M   'P 1'
#
loop_
_entity.id
_entity.type
_entity.pdbx_description
1 polymer ?
#
loop_
_entity_poly.entity_id
_entity_poly.type
_entity_poly.pdbx_seq_one_letter_code
_entity_poly.pdbx_strand_id
1 'polypeptide(L)'
;MYGVGGIPHTQWNGVQETVGGYPNGNWEAFIGQFEGIYNSMVNANTPYEIDINGYASDQVSYDVTISMDSDMSNANQKVDIFVVEDNIWSFWQGAGTYHNAHNVARDWIATEDLSISLDGESQTFSGTFDLSEDWNSDSVKIIATVQNYSTKQIYQVKEVNINDMNPDIDDDGVLNSEDNCIEDYNPDQEDEDSDSIGDVCDPCNNLVYVLGNLNGDADLSGSPIIDLMDVLSLLDFLTFSNSYECQDPIMNINGDEHVNIVDAISLVQLIMNGGE
;
A
#
# COMPACT_ATOMS: atom_id res chain seq x y z
N MET A 1 -28.31 -0.41 1.00
CA MET A 1 -27.57 -0.78 2.22
C MET A 1 -28.40 -1.76 3.00
N TYR A 2 -27.75 -2.69 3.70
CA TYR A 2 -28.40 -3.80 4.43
C TYR A 2 -29.65 -3.33 5.17
N GLY A 3 -30.75 -4.07 5.08
CA GLY A 3 -32.03 -3.70 5.69
C GLY A 3 -32.02 -3.85 7.21
N VAL A 4 -31.22 -3.03 7.90
CA VAL A 4 -30.97 -3.09 9.35
C VAL A 4 -32.30 -3.08 10.11
N GLY A 5 -32.63 -4.21 10.73
CA GLY A 5 -33.91 -4.45 11.40
C GLY A 5 -33.91 -4.21 12.91
N GLY A 6 -32.75 -3.97 13.52
CA GLY A 6 -32.59 -3.73 14.95
C GLY A 6 -31.16 -3.32 15.31
N ILE A 7 -30.91 -2.83 16.53
CA ILE A 7 -29.58 -2.46 17.03
C ILE A 7 -29.36 -3.16 18.40
N PRO A 8 -28.23 -3.83 18.63
CA PRO A 8 -27.07 -3.95 17.74
C PRO A 8 -27.32 -4.91 16.55
N HIS A 9 -26.60 -4.68 15.46
CA HIS A 9 -26.66 -5.43 14.20
C HIS A 9 -25.23 -5.71 13.74
N THR A 10 -24.96 -6.91 13.23
CA THR A 10 -23.67 -7.22 12.58
C THR A 10 -23.89 -7.82 11.19
N GLN A 11 -22.94 -7.58 10.28
CA GLN A 11 -22.89 -8.16 8.94
C GLN A 11 -21.55 -8.86 8.76
N TRP A 12 -21.57 -10.18 8.66
CA TRP A 12 -20.39 -11.03 8.52
C TRP A 12 -20.09 -11.23 7.04
N ASN A 13 -18.90 -10.77 6.61
CA ASN A 13 -18.47 -10.70 5.21
C ASN A 13 -19.53 -10.13 4.25
N GLY A 14 -20.42 -9.27 4.78
CA GLY A 14 -21.53 -8.67 4.05
C GLY A 14 -22.64 -9.63 3.59
N VAL A 15 -22.63 -10.91 3.96
CA VAL A 15 -23.62 -11.91 3.48
C VAL A 15 -24.45 -12.56 4.57
N GLN A 16 -24.00 -12.50 5.82
CA GLN A 16 -24.73 -13.10 6.94
C GLN A 16 -24.94 -12.07 8.04
N GLU A 17 -26.19 -11.82 8.39
CA GLU A 17 -26.54 -10.88 9.44
C GLU A 17 -26.78 -11.56 10.79
N THR A 18 -26.51 -10.83 11.86
CA THR A 18 -27.08 -11.12 13.18
C THR A 18 -27.69 -9.86 13.78
N VAL A 19 -28.81 -10.02 14.49
CA VAL A 19 -29.54 -8.92 15.12
C VAL A 19 -29.70 -9.20 16.60
N GLY A 20 -29.48 -8.18 17.42
CA GLY A 20 -29.61 -8.24 18.86
C GLY A 20 -28.27 -8.44 19.57
N GLY A 21 -28.25 -8.05 20.84
CA GLY A 21 -27.13 -8.24 21.76
C GLY A 21 -27.58 -8.96 23.03
N TYR A 22 -26.69 -9.14 23.99
CA TYR A 22 -27.03 -9.77 25.26
C TYR A 22 -27.38 -8.72 26.31
N PRO A 23 -28.38 -8.96 27.16
CA PRO A 23 -28.69 -8.05 28.27
C PRO A 23 -27.48 -7.78 29.18
N ASN A 24 -27.44 -6.57 29.76
CA ASN A 24 -26.45 -6.13 30.75
C ASN A 24 -24.99 -6.19 30.26
N GLY A 25 -24.75 -6.09 28.95
CA GLY A 25 -23.39 -6.04 28.39
C GLY A 25 -22.62 -7.37 28.48
N ASN A 26 -23.27 -8.51 28.69
CA ASN A 26 -22.63 -9.83 28.70
C ASN A 26 -22.35 -10.33 27.26
N TRP A 27 -21.31 -9.76 26.65
CA TRP A 27 -20.90 -10.08 25.29
C TRP A 27 -20.33 -11.49 25.17
N GLU A 28 -19.79 -12.06 26.26
CA GLU A 28 -19.22 -13.40 26.30
C GLU A 28 -20.25 -14.47 25.92
N ALA A 29 -21.52 -14.25 26.27
CA ALA A 29 -22.61 -15.13 25.89
C ALA A 29 -22.88 -15.18 24.37
N PHE A 30 -22.40 -14.20 23.59
CA PHE A 30 -22.49 -14.19 22.12
C PHE A 30 -21.33 -14.90 21.43
N ILE A 31 -20.20 -15.14 22.12
CA ILE A 31 -18.99 -15.71 21.50
C ILE A 31 -19.32 -17.01 20.78
N GLY A 32 -20.03 -17.95 21.40
CA GLY A 32 -20.34 -19.24 20.77
C GLY A 32 -21.21 -19.12 19.51
N GLN A 33 -22.08 -18.10 19.43
CA GLN A 33 -22.84 -17.82 18.20
C GLN A 33 -21.90 -17.31 17.09
N PHE A 34 -20.98 -16.41 17.43
CA PHE A 34 -20.01 -15.85 16.49
C PHE A 34 -18.97 -16.87 16.04
N GLU A 35 -18.50 -17.75 16.92
CA GLU A 35 -17.59 -18.85 16.60
C GLU A 35 -18.15 -19.77 15.52
N GLY A 36 -19.45 -20.10 15.59
CA GLY A 36 -20.10 -20.92 14.57
C GLY A 36 -20.11 -20.25 13.19
N ILE A 37 -20.35 -18.94 13.16
CA ILE A 37 -20.35 -18.13 11.93
C ILE A 37 -18.93 -18.01 11.38
N TYR A 38 -17.99 -17.61 12.23
CA TYR A 38 -16.57 -17.50 11.91
C TYR A 38 -16.03 -18.80 11.31
N ASN A 39 -16.26 -19.95 11.96
CA ASN A 39 -15.79 -21.25 11.49
C ASN A 39 -16.40 -21.66 10.14
N SER A 40 -17.55 -21.11 9.76
CA SER A 40 -18.17 -21.35 8.45
C SER A 40 -17.57 -20.50 7.32
N MET A 41 -16.83 -19.43 7.68
CA MET A 41 -16.28 -18.45 6.75
C MET A 41 -14.75 -18.46 6.69
N VAL A 42 -14.09 -18.92 7.76
CA VAL A 42 -12.63 -19.02 7.83
C VAL A 42 -12.11 -19.95 6.73
N ASN A 43 -11.00 -19.58 6.10
CA ASN A 43 -10.40 -20.20 4.91
C ASN A 43 -11.14 -19.94 3.57
N ALA A 44 -12.10 -19.02 3.53
CA ALA A 44 -12.54 -18.47 2.26
C ALA A 44 -11.42 -17.61 1.67
N ASN A 45 -10.74 -18.14 0.66
CA ASN A 45 -9.67 -17.42 -0.04
C ASN A 45 -10.26 -16.45 -1.06
N THR A 46 -9.52 -15.37 -1.27
CA THR A 46 -9.77 -14.32 -2.26
C THR A 46 -8.48 -14.17 -3.08
N PRO A 47 -8.55 -13.83 -4.38
CA PRO A 47 -7.36 -13.49 -5.15
C PRO A 47 -6.79 -12.12 -4.78
N TYR A 48 -7.57 -11.29 -4.09
CA TYR A 48 -7.17 -9.93 -3.75
C TYR A 48 -6.20 -9.87 -2.58
N GLU A 49 -5.13 -9.12 -2.76
CA GLU A 49 -4.30 -8.58 -1.68
C GLU A 49 -4.49 -7.05 -1.61
N ILE A 50 -4.41 -6.50 -0.40
CA ILE A 50 -4.56 -5.06 -0.16
C ILE A 50 -3.35 -4.59 0.63
N ASP A 51 -2.68 -3.61 0.06
CA ASP A 51 -1.61 -2.87 0.70
C ASP A 51 -2.05 -1.42 0.95
N ILE A 52 -1.70 -0.87 2.11
CA ILE A 52 -2.09 0.48 2.54
C ILE A 52 -0.84 1.19 3.03
N ASN A 53 -0.36 2.14 2.24
CA ASN A 53 0.75 3.01 2.59
C ASN A 53 0.27 4.45 2.66
N GLY A 54 1.13 5.33 3.14
CA GLY A 54 0.80 6.74 3.30
C GLY A 54 1.69 7.44 4.30
N TYR A 55 1.38 8.72 4.51
CA TYR A 55 2.13 9.55 5.43
C TYR A 55 1.17 10.31 6.34
N ALA A 56 1.40 10.24 7.65
CA ALA A 56 0.58 10.90 8.65
C ALA A 56 1.27 12.17 9.15
N SER A 57 0.66 13.32 8.88
CA SER A 57 1.04 14.62 9.42
C SER A 57 -0.21 15.39 9.89
N ASP A 58 -0.25 16.72 9.78
CA ASP A 58 -1.48 17.51 9.97
C ASP A 58 -2.60 17.08 9.01
N GLN A 59 -2.22 16.61 7.81
CA GLN A 59 -3.08 15.92 6.87
C GLN A 59 -2.49 14.53 6.62
N VAL A 60 -3.36 13.53 6.50
CA VAL A 60 -2.96 12.15 6.18
C VAL A 60 -3.11 11.94 4.69
N SER A 61 -2.03 11.57 4.01
CA SER A 61 -2.08 11.03 2.65
C SER A 61 -2.07 9.51 2.70
N TYR A 62 -2.75 8.87 1.77
CA TYR A 62 -2.77 7.42 1.65
C TYR A 62 -2.73 6.97 0.20
N ASP A 63 -2.17 5.77 0.02
CA ASP A 63 -2.20 4.97 -1.19
C ASP A 63 -2.69 3.58 -0.83
N VAL A 64 -3.85 3.19 -1.37
CA VAL A 64 -4.38 1.84 -1.23
C VAL A 64 -4.18 1.09 -2.54
N THR A 65 -3.28 0.10 -2.54
CA THR A 65 -3.02 -0.74 -3.71
C THR A 65 -3.73 -2.08 -3.55
N ILE A 66 -4.50 -2.44 -4.57
CA ILE A 66 -5.15 -3.75 -4.69
C ILE A 66 -4.43 -4.53 -5.77
N SER A 67 -3.93 -5.72 -5.45
CA SER A 67 -3.30 -6.66 -6.39
C SER A 67 -4.07 -7.97 -6.47
N MET A 68 -3.81 -8.78 -7.50
CA MET A 68 -4.48 -10.05 -7.74
C MET A 68 -3.50 -11.20 -8.01
N ASP A 69 -3.68 -12.32 -7.30
CA ASP A 69 -2.91 -13.57 -7.47
C ASP A 69 -3.59 -14.61 -8.40
N SER A 70 -4.80 -14.31 -8.87
CA SER A 70 -5.51 -15.12 -9.86
C SER A 70 -6.72 -14.40 -10.45
N ASP A 71 -7.12 -14.77 -11.67
CA ASP A 71 -8.25 -14.20 -12.39
C ASP A 71 -9.57 -14.21 -11.59
N MET A 72 -10.26 -13.07 -11.56
CA MET A 72 -11.61 -12.95 -11.00
C MET A 72 -12.40 -11.81 -11.64
N SER A 73 -13.69 -12.04 -11.86
CA SER A 73 -14.58 -11.04 -12.47
C SER A 73 -14.72 -9.79 -11.61
N ASN A 74 -14.32 -8.63 -12.12
CA ASN A 74 -14.52 -7.30 -11.53
C ASN A 74 -15.99 -6.80 -11.52
N ALA A 75 -16.95 -7.58 -12.02
CA ALA A 75 -18.34 -7.15 -12.13
C ALA A 75 -18.95 -6.74 -10.77
N ASN A 76 -19.27 -5.45 -10.65
CA ASN A 76 -19.79 -4.81 -9.43
C ASN A 76 -18.84 -4.88 -8.24
N GLN A 77 -17.54 -4.97 -8.49
CA GLN A 77 -16.54 -4.88 -7.44
C GLN A 77 -16.17 -3.43 -7.18
N LYS A 78 -16.13 -3.08 -5.91
CA LYS A 78 -15.76 -1.75 -5.45
C LYS A 78 -14.79 -1.84 -4.29
N VAL A 79 -13.96 -0.81 -4.19
CA VAL A 79 -13.09 -0.58 -3.04
C VAL A 79 -13.72 0.49 -2.18
N ASP A 80 -13.95 0.17 -0.91
CA ASP A 80 -14.36 1.13 0.10
C ASP A 80 -13.18 1.43 1.02
N ILE A 81 -12.88 2.72 1.20
CA ILE A 81 -11.79 3.21 2.05
C ILE A 81 -12.40 4.14 3.08
N PHE A 82 -12.20 3.84 4.36
CA PHE A 82 -12.78 4.60 5.45
C PHE A 82 -11.86 4.65 6.67
N VAL A 83 -12.01 5.71 7.45
CA VAL A 83 -11.24 5.98 8.65
C VAL A 83 -12.01 5.49 9.86
N VAL A 84 -11.33 4.80 10.75
CA VAL A 84 -11.86 4.43 12.06
C VAL A 84 -10.97 4.98 13.16
N GLU A 85 -11.57 5.28 14.31
CA GLU A 85 -10.83 5.52 15.54
C GLU A 85 -11.09 4.35 16.50
N ASP A 86 -10.01 3.76 17.00
CA ASP A 86 -10.04 2.66 17.95
C ASP A 86 -9.92 3.15 19.41
N ASN A 87 -10.19 2.27 20.37
CA ASN A 87 -9.96 2.52 21.81
C ASN A 87 -10.61 3.79 22.41
N ILE A 88 -11.80 4.18 21.93
CA ILE A 88 -12.49 5.38 22.44
C ILE A 88 -13.20 5.08 23.75
N TRP A 89 -12.74 5.67 24.85
CA TRP A 89 -13.35 5.47 26.16
C TRP A 89 -14.76 6.06 26.25
N SER A 90 -15.78 5.19 26.32
CA SER A 90 -17.19 5.58 26.18
C SER A 90 -18.09 4.98 27.26
N PHE A 91 -19.16 5.68 27.62
CA PHE A 91 -20.19 5.17 28.53
C PHE A 91 -21.28 4.42 27.76
N TRP A 92 -21.48 3.14 28.07
CA TRP A 92 -22.45 2.27 27.40
C TRP A 92 -23.75 2.21 28.20
N GLN A 93 -24.71 3.07 27.85
CA GLN A 93 -25.99 3.19 28.58
C GLN A 93 -26.74 1.85 28.75
N GLY A 94 -26.71 0.99 27.72
CA GLY A 94 -27.36 -0.33 27.75
C GLY A 94 -26.73 -1.33 28.73
N ALA A 95 -25.47 -1.12 29.12
CA ALA A 95 -24.73 -1.95 30.06
C ALA A 95 -24.51 -1.26 31.42
N GLY A 96 -24.62 0.07 31.49
CA GLY A 96 -24.38 0.85 32.69
C GLY A 96 -22.90 0.93 33.10
N THR A 97 -21.99 0.71 32.16
CA THR A 97 -20.53 0.65 32.39
C THR A 97 -19.76 1.48 31.37
N TYR A 98 -18.50 1.80 31.68
CA TYR A 98 -17.58 2.38 30.72
C TYR A 98 -16.71 1.28 30.10
N HIS A 99 -16.53 1.35 28.77
CA HIS A 99 -15.68 0.46 27.99
C HIS A 99 -15.16 1.20 26.74
N ASN A 100 -14.08 0.69 26.17
CA ASN A 100 -13.60 1.16 24.86
C ASN A 100 -14.60 0.79 23.77
N ALA A 101 -14.97 1.78 22.96
CA ALA A 101 -15.55 1.53 21.65
C ALA A 101 -14.41 1.32 20.66
N HIS A 102 -14.44 0.18 19.97
CA HIS A 102 -13.39 -0.21 19.04
C HIS A 102 -13.81 0.06 17.60
N ASN A 103 -12.84 0.46 16.76
CA ASN A 103 -13.00 0.69 15.32
C ASN A 103 -14.25 1.49 14.93
N VAL A 104 -14.49 2.61 15.62
CA VAL A 104 -15.67 3.44 15.34
C VAL A 104 -15.40 4.26 14.08
N ALA A 105 -16.17 4.00 13.03
CA ALA A 105 -16.10 4.75 11.77
C ALA A 105 -16.23 6.26 12.03
N ARG A 106 -15.25 7.00 11.51
CA ARG A 106 -15.13 8.45 11.63
C ARG A 106 -15.47 9.13 10.32
N ASP A 107 -14.90 8.64 9.24
CA ASP A 107 -15.11 9.18 7.91
C ASP A 107 -15.12 8.08 6.85
N TRP A 108 -15.91 8.29 5.80
CA TRP A 108 -16.00 7.40 4.66
C TRP A 108 -15.41 8.12 3.46
N ILE A 109 -14.13 7.85 3.18
CA ILE A 109 -13.33 8.68 2.28
C ILE A 109 -13.67 8.38 0.82
N ALA A 110 -13.75 7.10 0.46
CA ALA A 110 -13.90 6.70 -0.93
C ALA A 110 -14.74 5.42 -1.12
N THR A 111 -15.45 5.37 -2.24
CA THR A 111 -16.11 4.18 -2.80
C THR A 111 -15.89 4.18 -4.31
N GLU A 112 -14.88 3.45 -4.76
CA GLU A 112 -14.44 3.47 -6.16
C GLU A 112 -14.70 2.13 -6.85
N ASP A 113 -14.88 2.15 -8.17
CA ASP A 113 -14.99 0.92 -8.97
C ASP A 113 -13.61 0.26 -9.13
N LEU A 114 -13.54 -1.05 -8.85
CA LEU A 114 -12.35 -1.85 -9.06
C LEU A 114 -12.35 -2.38 -10.50
N SER A 115 -11.28 -2.11 -11.25
CA SER A 115 -11.21 -2.41 -12.69
C SER A 115 -10.38 -3.64 -13.03
N ILE A 116 -9.50 -4.08 -12.13
CA ILE A 116 -8.63 -5.26 -12.31
C ILE A 116 -9.41 -6.58 -12.29
N SER A 117 -8.99 -7.53 -13.11
CA SER A 117 -9.66 -8.83 -13.26
C SER A 117 -8.75 -10.01 -13.63
N LEU A 118 -7.49 -9.75 -13.95
CA LEU A 118 -6.51 -10.77 -14.34
C LEU A 118 -5.42 -10.93 -13.29
N ASP A 119 -4.81 -12.11 -13.25
CA ASP A 119 -3.61 -12.41 -12.47
C ASP A 119 -2.47 -11.41 -12.77
N GLY A 120 -1.82 -10.92 -11.71
CA GLY A 120 -0.74 -9.94 -11.78
C GLY A 120 -1.19 -8.48 -11.99
N GLU A 121 -2.47 -8.20 -12.22
CA GLU A 121 -2.94 -6.82 -12.30
C GLU A 121 -2.98 -6.17 -10.90
N SER A 122 -2.66 -4.88 -10.85
CA SER A 122 -2.80 -4.04 -9.66
C SER A 122 -3.48 -2.71 -9.99
N GLN A 123 -4.10 -2.11 -8.97
CA GLN A 123 -4.71 -0.79 -9.07
C GLN A 123 -4.57 -0.04 -7.75
N THR A 124 -4.06 1.19 -7.82
CA THR A 124 -3.85 2.06 -6.67
C THR A 124 -4.92 3.15 -6.59
N PHE A 125 -5.40 3.41 -5.38
CA PHE A 125 -6.36 4.45 -5.03
C PHE A 125 -5.74 5.38 -4.00
N SER A 126 -5.45 6.60 -4.42
CA SER A 126 -4.77 7.60 -3.60
C SER A 126 -5.74 8.68 -3.12
N GLY A 127 -5.47 9.26 -1.96
CA GLY A 127 -6.24 10.39 -1.46
C GLY A 127 -5.64 11.01 -0.22
N THR A 128 -6.35 11.99 0.33
CA THR A 128 -6.00 12.63 1.59
C THR A 128 -7.24 12.83 2.46
N PHE A 129 -7.03 12.91 3.78
CA PHE A 129 -8.06 13.34 4.73
C PHE A 129 -7.43 14.10 5.90
N ASP A 130 -8.24 14.95 6.52
CA ASP A 130 -7.80 15.76 7.67
C ASP A 130 -8.12 15.04 8.98
N LEU A 131 -7.20 15.10 9.94
CA LEU A 131 -7.44 14.62 11.30
C LEU A 131 -8.24 15.67 12.08
N SER A 132 -9.33 15.23 12.71
CA SER A 132 -10.05 16.09 13.65
C SER A 132 -9.25 16.25 14.93
N GLU A 133 -9.23 17.47 15.48
CA GLU A 133 -8.63 17.76 16.79
C GLU A 133 -9.25 16.95 17.95
N ASP A 134 -10.47 16.42 17.76
CA ASP A 134 -11.19 15.61 18.74
C ASP A 134 -10.82 14.11 18.67
N TRP A 135 -10.02 13.68 17.69
CA TRP A 135 -9.61 12.28 17.54
C TRP A 135 -8.25 12.03 18.20
N ASN A 136 -8.05 10.83 18.72
CA ASN A 136 -6.72 10.39 19.13
C ASN A 136 -5.96 9.81 17.92
N SER A 137 -5.01 10.57 17.35
CA SER A 137 -4.21 10.17 16.18
C SER A 137 -3.56 8.80 16.34
N ASP A 138 -3.06 8.48 17.54
CA ASP A 138 -2.42 7.18 17.82
C ASP A 138 -3.38 5.99 17.69
N SER A 139 -4.68 6.24 17.69
CA SER A 139 -5.74 5.23 17.56
C SER A 139 -6.50 5.32 16.24
N VAL A 140 -6.06 6.17 15.29
CA VAL A 140 -6.68 6.27 13.97
C VAL A 140 -6.12 5.20 13.04
N LYS A 141 -7.02 4.52 12.32
CA LYS A 141 -6.68 3.52 11.30
C LYS A 141 -7.42 3.80 10.00
N ILE A 142 -6.81 3.42 8.89
CA ILE A 142 -7.50 3.28 7.61
C ILE A 142 -7.92 1.82 7.48
N ILE A 143 -9.16 1.61 7.03
CA ILE A 143 -9.65 0.29 6.62
C ILE A 143 -10.03 0.37 5.15
N ALA A 144 -9.50 -0.54 4.36
CA ALA A 144 -9.88 -0.74 2.97
C ALA A 144 -10.54 -2.11 2.79
N THR A 145 -11.61 -2.16 1.99
CA THR A 145 -12.31 -3.41 1.69
C THR A 145 -12.59 -3.56 0.20
N VAL A 146 -12.47 -4.79 -0.32
CA VAL A 146 -12.97 -5.16 -1.65
C VAL A 146 -14.32 -5.83 -1.49
N GLN A 147 -15.37 -5.20 -2.00
CA GLN A 147 -16.74 -5.68 -1.86
C GLN A 147 -17.44 -5.80 -3.22
N ASN A 148 -18.18 -6.91 -3.41
CA ASN A 148 -19.15 -6.99 -4.49
C ASN A 148 -20.46 -6.32 -4.10
N TYR A 149 -20.84 -5.26 -4.80
CA TYR A 149 -22.03 -4.47 -4.48
C TYR A 149 -23.35 -5.10 -4.90
N SER A 150 -23.34 -6.13 -5.75
CA SER A 150 -24.54 -6.90 -6.09
C SER A 150 -24.82 -8.00 -5.08
N THR A 151 -23.83 -8.85 -4.78
CA THR A 151 -23.97 -9.97 -3.84
C THR A 151 -23.78 -9.57 -2.38
N LYS A 152 -23.19 -8.39 -2.15
CA LYS A 152 -22.81 -7.83 -0.85
C LYS A 152 -21.61 -8.51 -0.18
N GLN A 153 -21.07 -9.56 -0.78
CA GLN A 153 -19.87 -10.24 -0.28
C GLN A 153 -18.67 -9.29 -0.20
N ILE A 154 -18.05 -9.21 0.97
CA ILE A 154 -16.71 -8.64 1.17
C ILE A 154 -15.71 -9.77 0.93
N TYR A 155 -14.80 -9.58 -0.02
CA TYR A 155 -13.80 -10.58 -0.38
C TYR A 155 -12.50 -10.39 0.38
N GLN A 156 -12.08 -9.14 0.59
CA GLN A 156 -10.84 -8.83 1.27
C GLN A 156 -10.99 -7.58 2.14
N VAL A 157 -10.23 -7.53 3.23
CA VAL A 157 -10.14 -6.36 4.13
C VAL A 157 -8.71 -6.23 4.64
N LYS A 158 -8.22 -5.00 4.72
CA LYS A 158 -6.97 -4.65 5.39
C LYS A 158 -7.21 -3.44 6.27
N GLU A 159 -6.58 -3.42 7.43
CA GLU A 159 -6.50 -2.25 8.29
C GLU A 159 -5.03 -1.95 8.60
N VAL A 160 -4.69 -0.66 8.68
CA VAL A 160 -3.36 -0.18 9.07
C VAL A 160 -3.53 1.06 9.94
N ASN A 161 -2.76 1.17 11.03
CA ASN A 161 -2.70 2.41 11.81
C ASN A 161 -1.98 3.48 10.99
N ILE A 162 -2.46 4.72 11.03
CA ILE A 162 -1.88 5.78 10.22
C ILE A 162 -0.38 6.02 10.50
N ASN A 163 0.07 5.69 11.71
CA ASN A 163 1.48 5.80 12.10
C ASN A 163 2.34 4.62 11.62
N ASP A 164 1.72 3.54 11.14
CA ASP A 164 2.40 2.32 10.67
C ASP A 164 2.39 2.21 9.13
N MET A 165 1.89 3.23 8.41
CA MET A 165 1.77 3.24 6.94
C MET A 165 3.09 3.53 6.20
N ASN A 166 4.11 3.95 6.93
CA ASN A 166 5.46 4.20 6.43
C ASN A 166 6.44 3.81 7.53
N PRO A 167 6.66 2.50 7.75
CA PRO A 167 7.54 2.05 8.81
C PRO A 167 8.99 2.45 8.51
N ASP A 168 9.82 2.36 9.55
CA ASP A 168 11.27 2.33 9.49
C ASP A 168 11.63 0.84 9.64
N ILE A 169 12.09 0.19 8.57
CA ILE A 169 12.28 -1.27 8.52
C ILE A 169 13.56 -1.72 9.24
N ASP A 170 14.60 -0.89 9.22
CA ASP A 170 15.92 -1.21 9.74
C ASP A 170 16.21 -0.57 11.12
N ASP A 171 15.25 0.19 11.65
CA ASP A 171 15.25 0.90 12.93
C ASP A 171 16.39 1.94 13.03
N ASP A 172 16.75 2.60 11.93
CA ASP A 172 17.83 3.60 11.87
C ASP A 172 17.39 5.02 12.25
N GLY A 173 16.08 5.26 12.28
CA GLY A 173 15.45 6.54 12.61
C GLY A 173 15.01 7.35 11.40
N VAL A 174 15.18 6.84 10.17
CA VAL A 174 14.68 7.37 8.92
C VAL A 174 13.52 6.48 8.45
N LEU A 175 12.41 7.09 8.04
CA LEU A 175 11.27 6.30 7.55
C LEU A 175 11.59 5.80 6.14
N ASN A 176 11.09 4.61 5.77
CA ASN A 176 11.37 3.99 4.47
C ASN A 176 11.18 4.91 3.25
N SER A 177 10.24 5.85 3.31
CA SER A 177 10.01 6.79 2.20
C SER A 177 11.13 7.83 2.00
N GLU A 178 11.95 8.05 3.01
CA GLU A 178 13.06 9.01 3.04
C GLU A 178 14.43 8.32 3.17
N ASP A 179 14.43 6.99 3.29
CA ASP A 179 15.61 6.17 3.55
C ASP A 179 16.25 5.69 2.23
N ASN A 180 17.50 6.06 2.02
CA ASN A 180 18.28 5.63 0.86
C ASN A 180 18.84 4.20 0.99
N CYS A 181 18.61 3.52 2.12
CA CYS A 181 18.90 2.10 2.35
C CYS A 181 17.85 1.40 3.24
N ILE A 182 16.61 1.28 2.77
CA ILE A 182 15.42 0.71 3.46
C ILE A 182 15.65 -0.57 4.31
N GLU A 183 16.64 -1.40 3.98
CA GLU A 183 16.94 -2.65 4.69
C GLU A 183 18.23 -2.63 5.54
N ASP A 184 19.05 -1.58 5.46
CA ASP A 184 20.42 -1.54 5.98
C ASP A 184 20.71 -0.26 6.79
N TYR A 185 20.74 -0.41 8.13
CA TYR A 185 20.95 0.68 9.10
C TYR A 185 21.99 1.73 8.68
N ASN A 186 21.55 2.95 8.37
CA ASN A 186 22.41 4.06 7.96
C ASN A 186 21.87 5.48 8.34
N PRO A 187 21.78 5.84 9.64
CA PRO A 187 21.08 7.05 10.09
C PRO A 187 21.62 8.39 9.56
N ASP A 188 22.87 8.38 9.08
CA ASP A 188 23.53 9.57 8.52
C ASP A 188 23.23 9.75 7.02
N GLN A 189 22.61 8.75 6.37
CA GLN A 189 22.14 8.77 4.98
C GLN A 189 23.23 9.25 4.00
N GLU A 190 24.46 8.75 4.20
CA GLU A 190 25.60 9.03 3.32
C GLU A 190 25.34 8.46 1.92
N ASP A 191 25.64 9.25 0.89
CA ASP A 191 25.49 8.96 -0.54
C ASP A 191 26.56 9.77 -1.30
N GLU A 192 27.76 9.20 -1.45
CA GLU A 192 28.95 9.90 -1.97
C GLU A 192 28.81 10.25 -3.46
N ASP A 193 28.15 9.41 -4.24
CA ASP A 193 27.98 9.61 -5.69
C ASP A 193 26.62 10.20 -6.10
N SER A 194 25.71 10.39 -5.14
CA SER A 194 24.44 11.10 -5.29
C SER A 194 23.46 10.41 -6.25
N ASP A 195 23.45 9.09 -6.28
CA ASP A 195 22.51 8.29 -7.07
C ASP A 195 21.23 7.90 -6.31
N SER A 196 21.09 8.38 -5.07
CA SER A 196 19.98 8.11 -4.13
C SER A 196 19.96 6.71 -3.52
N ILE A 197 21.03 5.92 -3.72
CA ILE A 197 21.28 4.69 -2.99
C ILE A 197 22.38 4.99 -1.96
N GLY A 198 22.16 4.65 -0.70
CA GLY A 198 23.13 5.00 0.34
C GLY A 198 24.42 4.16 0.25
N ASP A 199 25.54 4.75 0.69
CA ASP A 199 26.88 4.14 0.70
C ASP A 199 26.93 2.71 1.28
N VAL A 200 26.02 2.41 2.22
CA VAL A 200 25.94 1.13 2.93
C VAL A 200 25.34 0.03 2.07
N CYS A 201 24.35 0.36 1.25
CA CYS A 201 23.61 -0.58 0.41
C CYS A 201 23.94 -0.44 -1.08
N ASP A 202 24.77 0.53 -1.48
CA ASP A 202 25.22 0.68 -2.85
C ASP A 202 26.45 -0.21 -3.17
N PRO A 203 26.31 -1.24 -4.04
CA PRO A 203 27.44 -2.04 -4.51
C PRO A 203 28.43 -1.24 -5.39
N CYS A 204 28.06 -0.04 -5.86
CA CYS A 204 28.76 0.76 -6.85
C CYS A 204 29.15 2.18 -6.45
N ASN A 205 29.22 2.50 -5.14
CA ASN A 205 29.39 3.80 -4.45
C ASN A 205 30.46 4.81 -4.96
N ASN A 206 30.63 4.93 -6.26
CA ASN A 206 31.58 5.73 -7.01
C ASN A 206 31.09 5.96 -8.46
N LEU A 207 29.91 5.48 -8.83
CA LEU A 207 29.35 5.47 -10.17
C LEU A 207 27.86 5.74 -10.08
N VAL A 208 27.39 6.75 -10.82
CA VAL A 208 26.03 7.28 -10.67
C VAL A 208 25.03 6.45 -11.47
N TYR A 209 24.45 5.41 -10.90
CA TYR A 209 23.49 4.54 -11.59
C TYR A 209 22.05 4.98 -11.35
N VAL A 210 21.58 5.94 -12.16
CA VAL A 210 20.19 6.43 -12.12
C VAL A 210 19.43 6.07 -13.39
N LEU A 211 18.09 6.14 -13.34
CA LEU A 211 17.24 5.86 -14.50
C LEU A 211 17.70 6.66 -15.73
N GLY A 212 18.15 5.96 -16.76
CA GLY A 212 18.68 6.53 -18.00
C GLY A 212 20.20 6.62 -18.09
N ASN A 213 20.93 6.61 -16.96
CA ASN A 213 22.39 6.52 -16.91
C ASN A 213 22.82 5.08 -16.62
N LEU A 214 22.92 4.28 -17.67
CA LEU A 214 23.15 2.84 -17.57
C LEU A 214 24.63 2.48 -17.56
N ASN A 215 25.53 3.40 -17.88
CA ASN A 215 26.97 3.14 -17.83
C ASN A 215 27.62 3.67 -16.52
N GLY A 216 26.86 4.41 -15.70
CA GLY A 216 27.28 4.96 -14.40
C GLY A 216 28.17 6.19 -14.49
N ASP A 217 28.25 6.86 -15.65
CA ASP A 217 29.14 7.99 -15.85
C ASP A 217 28.54 9.33 -15.41
N ALA A 218 29.39 10.21 -14.91
CA ALA A 218 28.98 11.50 -14.39
C ALA A 218 29.94 12.60 -14.84
N ASP A 219 29.42 13.82 -14.89
CA ASP A 219 30.22 14.99 -15.19
C ASP A 219 31.07 15.42 -13.99
N LEU A 220 31.84 16.51 -14.15
CA LEU A 220 32.72 17.01 -13.08
C LEU A 220 31.96 17.56 -11.86
N SER A 221 30.64 17.72 -11.96
CA SER A 221 29.77 18.12 -10.85
C SER A 221 29.08 16.93 -10.18
N GLY A 222 29.31 15.70 -10.64
CA GLY A 222 28.61 14.51 -10.18
C GLY A 222 27.24 14.33 -10.84
N SER A 223 26.88 15.14 -11.84
CA SER A 223 25.60 14.97 -12.53
C SER A 223 25.68 13.81 -13.53
N PRO A 224 24.67 12.94 -13.61
CA PRO A 224 24.66 11.80 -14.53
C PRO A 224 24.72 12.27 -15.99
N ILE A 225 25.46 11.57 -16.85
CA ILE A 225 25.54 11.88 -18.28
C ILE A 225 24.67 10.90 -19.06
N ILE A 226 23.43 11.30 -19.37
CA ILE A 226 22.52 10.45 -20.14
C ILE A 226 22.72 10.68 -21.65
N ASP A 227 23.38 9.74 -22.32
CA ASP A 227 23.70 9.82 -23.74
C ASP A 227 23.62 8.48 -24.51
N LEU A 228 24.17 8.46 -25.73
CA LEU A 228 24.11 7.28 -26.60
C LEU A 228 24.83 6.06 -25.99
N MET A 229 25.80 6.25 -25.10
CA MET A 229 26.53 5.16 -24.45
C MET A 229 25.64 4.38 -23.49
N ASP A 230 24.62 4.99 -22.90
CA ASP A 230 23.63 4.29 -22.08
C ASP A 230 22.75 3.38 -22.92
N VAL A 231 22.33 3.87 -24.08
CA VAL A 231 21.59 3.06 -25.06
C VAL A 231 22.42 1.85 -25.51
N LEU A 232 23.73 2.04 -25.73
CA LEU A 232 24.61 0.94 -26.09
C LEU A 232 24.76 -0.06 -24.94
N SER A 233 24.84 0.41 -23.70
CA SER A 233 24.90 -0.45 -22.52
C SER A 233 23.64 -1.32 -22.39
N LEU A 234 22.47 -0.74 -22.62
CA LEU A 234 21.20 -1.49 -22.65
C LEU A 234 21.16 -2.49 -23.81
N LEU A 235 21.60 -2.10 -25.00
CA LEU A 235 21.63 -3.00 -26.16
C LEU A 235 22.62 -4.16 -25.98
N ASP A 236 23.73 -3.92 -25.29
CA ASP A 236 24.69 -4.97 -24.94
C ASP A 236 24.05 -5.97 -23.96
N PHE A 237 23.33 -5.50 -22.94
CA PHE A 237 22.53 -6.37 -22.07
C PHE A 237 21.50 -7.18 -22.86
N LEU A 238 20.70 -6.54 -23.72
CA LEU A 238 19.66 -7.22 -24.51
C LEU A 238 20.23 -8.25 -25.49
N THR A 239 21.48 -8.08 -25.95
CA THR A 239 22.12 -8.97 -26.92
C THR A 239 22.89 -10.11 -26.26
N PHE A 240 23.55 -9.83 -25.13
CA PHE A 240 24.52 -10.74 -24.52
C PHE A 240 24.14 -11.20 -23.10
N SER A 241 23.07 -10.64 -22.53
CA SER A 241 22.61 -10.89 -21.15
C SER A 241 23.72 -10.67 -20.12
N ASN A 242 24.56 -9.66 -20.36
CA ASN A 242 25.65 -9.30 -19.48
C ASN A 242 25.32 -7.97 -18.82
N SER A 243 24.86 -8.00 -17.58
CA SER A 243 24.65 -6.83 -16.74
C SER A 243 25.65 -6.78 -15.60
N TYR A 244 25.80 -5.59 -15.03
CA TYR A 244 26.44 -5.37 -13.74
C TYR A 244 25.35 -5.25 -12.66
N GLU A 245 25.68 -5.62 -11.42
CA GLU A 245 24.75 -5.64 -10.28
C GLU A 245 24.03 -4.28 -10.08
N CYS A 246 24.73 -3.19 -10.40
CA CYS A 246 24.25 -1.81 -10.24
C CYS A 246 23.39 -1.33 -11.44
N GLN A 247 23.44 -2.04 -12.57
CA GLN A 247 22.60 -1.73 -13.74
C GLN A 247 21.23 -2.39 -13.65
N ASP A 248 21.14 -3.57 -13.02
CA ASP A 248 19.92 -4.38 -12.94
C ASP A 248 18.67 -3.60 -12.51
N PRO A 249 18.69 -2.75 -11.46
CA PRO A 249 17.48 -2.06 -10.99
C PRO A 249 17.00 -0.95 -11.94
N ILE A 250 17.85 -0.42 -12.83
CA ILE A 250 17.55 0.80 -13.61
C ILE A 250 17.35 0.55 -15.12
N MET A 251 17.44 -0.71 -15.58
CA MET A 251 17.30 -1.05 -17.01
C MET A 251 15.86 -1.02 -17.55
N ASN A 252 14.85 -1.02 -16.68
CA ASN A 252 13.44 -0.94 -17.04
C ASN A 252 13.01 0.53 -17.22
N ILE A 253 13.44 1.12 -18.33
CA ILE A 253 13.32 2.57 -18.60
C ILE A 253 11.85 3.03 -18.70
N ASN A 254 10.95 2.18 -19.21
CA ASN A 254 9.54 2.55 -19.37
C ASN A 254 8.65 2.14 -18.18
N GLY A 255 9.21 1.46 -17.18
CA GLY A 255 8.49 1.01 -15.99
C GLY A 255 7.45 -0.09 -16.24
N ASP A 256 7.54 -0.84 -17.35
CA ASP A 256 6.55 -1.88 -17.72
C ASP A 256 6.89 -3.29 -17.18
N GLU A 257 7.89 -3.36 -16.31
CA GLU A 257 8.45 -4.57 -15.66
C GLU A 257 9.22 -5.50 -16.61
N HIS A 258 9.39 -5.13 -17.89
CA HIS A 258 10.04 -5.97 -18.88
C HIS A 258 11.19 -5.25 -19.57
N VAL A 259 12.43 -5.56 -19.20
CA VAL A 259 13.62 -5.04 -19.92
C VAL A 259 13.70 -5.63 -21.33
N ASN A 260 13.38 -4.82 -22.34
CA ASN A 260 13.33 -5.20 -23.74
C ASN A 260 13.67 -4.04 -24.70
N ILE A 261 13.44 -4.23 -26.00
CA ILE A 261 13.76 -3.21 -27.01
C ILE A 261 12.95 -1.91 -26.85
N VAL A 262 11.79 -1.97 -26.19
CA VAL A 262 10.97 -0.80 -25.89
C VAL A 262 11.68 0.12 -24.91
N ASP A 263 12.42 -0.39 -23.93
CA ASP A 263 13.25 0.41 -23.02
C ASP A 263 14.33 1.18 -23.75
N ALA A 264 15.01 0.52 -24.70
CA ALA A 264 16.02 1.18 -25.52
C ALA A 264 15.41 2.29 -26.39
N ILE A 265 14.17 2.11 -26.88
CA ILE A 265 13.45 3.16 -27.61
C ILE A 265 13.08 4.31 -26.67
N SER A 266 12.61 4.01 -25.46
CA SER A 266 12.25 5.01 -24.44
C SER A 266 13.48 5.83 -24.02
N LEU A 267 14.63 5.19 -23.84
CA LEU A 267 15.87 5.88 -23.51
C LEU A 267 16.33 6.81 -24.62
N VAL A 268 16.27 6.35 -25.88
CA VAL A 268 16.54 7.22 -27.04
C VAL A 268 15.59 8.43 -27.07
N GLN A 269 14.31 8.24 -26.75
CA GLN A 269 13.35 9.34 -26.67
C GLN A 269 13.70 10.32 -25.55
N LEU A 270 14.09 9.83 -24.38
CA LEU A 270 14.53 10.64 -23.25
C LEU A 270 15.73 11.51 -23.64
N ILE A 271 16.76 10.93 -24.26
CA ILE A 271 17.94 11.66 -24.76
C ILE A 271 17.54 12.72 -25.80
N MET A 272 16.67 12.36 -26.76
CA MET A 272 16.23 13.31 -27.79
C MET A 272 15.40 14.48 -27.23
N ASN A 273 14.76 14.30 -26.07
CA ASN A 273 13.95 15.31 -25.41
C ASN A 273 14.76 16.21 -24.46
N GLY A 274 16.04 15.92 -24.22
CA GLY A 274 16.93 16.78 -23.43
C GLY A 274 17.68 16.08 -22.31
N GLY A 275 17.45 14.79 -22.06
CA GLY A 275 18.17 14.04 -21.01
C GLY A 275 17.77 14.41 -19.58
N GLU A 276 16.58 14.99 -19.39
CA GLU A 276 15.97 15.30 -18.08
C GLU A 276 14.71 14.47 -17.86
#